data_AF-X5UF44-F1
#
_entry.id   AF-X5UF44-F1
#
_cell.length_a   1.000
_cell.length_b   1.000
_cell.length_c   1.000
_cell.angle_alpha   90.00
_cell.angle_beta   90.00
_cell.angle_gamma   90.00
#
_symmetry.space_group_name_H-M   'P 1'
#
loop_
_entity.id
_entity.type
_entity.pdbx_description
1 polymer ?
#
loop_
_entity_poly.entity_id
_entity_poly.type
_entity_poly.pdbx_seq_one_letter_code
_entity_poly.pdbx_strand_id
1 'polypeptide(L)' 'MKKSTSSLRPTQNGQFVLTSGRGEKISAVEGLKLSQRMGFILKESRERGLSGDERRALIKDQVTRKK' A
#
# COMPACT_ATOMS: atom_id res chain seq x y z
N MET A 1 30.56 -0.92 16.05
CA MET A 1 29.60 -2.05 15.96
C MET A 1 28.29 -1.51 15.39
N LYS A 2 27.93 -1.86 14.15
CA LYS A 2 26.65 -1.42 13.55
C LYS A 2 25.53 -2.23 14.20
N LYS A 3 24.76 -1.63 15.13
CA LYS A 3 23.57 -2.26 15.69
C LYS A 3 22.56 -2.43 14.56
N SER A 4 22.44 -3.64 14.03
CA SER A 4 21.34 -4.01 13.15
C SER A 4 20.06 -3.93 13.97
N THR A 5 19.29 -2.86 13.78
CA THR A 5 17.91 -2.80 14.24
C THR A 5 17.15 -3.89 13.50
N SER A 6 17.03 -5.06 14.13
CA SER A 6 16.13 -6.12 13.67
C SER A 6 14.72 -5.55 13.71
N SER A 7 14.27 -4.98 12.59
CA SER A 7 12.89 -4.53 12.48
C SER A 7 12.04 -5.79 12.54
N LEU A 8 11.35 -6.00 13.66
CA LEU A 8 10.34 -7.04 13.81
C LEU A 8 9.36 -6.88 12.64
N ARG A 9 9.45 -7.80 11.67
CA ARG A 9 8.62 -7.74 10.47
C ARG A 9 7.20 -8.09 10.92
N PRO A 10 6.18 -7.28 10.58
CA PRO A 10 4.82 -7.62 10.91
C PRO A 10 4.47 -8.93 10.19
N THR A 11 4.25 -9.97 10.99
CA THR A 11 3.75 -11.27 10.56
C THR A 11 2.29 -11.38 10.95
N GLN A 12 1.42 -11.66 9.98
CA GLN A 12 0.03 -12.01 10.26
C GLN A 12 -0.09 -13.52 10.06
N ASN A 13 -0.54 -14.24 11.10
CA ASN A 13 -0.70 -15.70 11.07
C ASN A 13 0.57 -16.46 10.65
N GLY A 14 1.76 -16.00 11.09
CA GLY A 14 3.03 -16.63 10.74
C GLY A 14 3.53 -16.35 9.31
N GLN A 15 2.78 -15.57 8.52
CA GLN A 15 3.16 -15.17 7.17
C GLN A 15 3.60 -13.70 7.13
N PHE A 16 4.62 -13.40 6.33
CA PHE A 16 5.03 -12.02 6.09
C PHE A 16 3.98 -11.32 5.24
N VAL A 17 3.41 -10.23 5.76
CA VAL A 17 2.43 -9.44 5.02
C VAL A 17 3.13 -8.31 4.28
N LEU A 18 2.90 -8.22 2.96
CA LEU A 18 3.33 -7.08 2.17
C LEU A 18 2.43 -5.88 2.51
N THR A 19 2.98 -4.93 3.25
CA THR A 19 2.29 -3.67 3.59
C THR A 19 2.39 -2.68 2.43
N SER A 20 1.44 -1.75 2.33
CA SER A 20 1.43 -0.72 1.28
C SER A 20 2.73 0.07 1.19
N GLY A 21 3.28 0.50 2.33
CA GLY A 21 4.56 1.22 2.37
C GLY A 21 5.76 0.37 1.94
N ARG A 22 5.70 -0.95 2.08
CA ARG A 22 6.75 -1.84 1.56
C ARG A 22 6.57 -2.11 0.08
N GLY A 23 5.33 -2.28 -0.36
CA GLY A 23 4.98 -2.33 -1.78
C GLY A 23 5.48 -1.09 -2.52
N GLU A 24 5.29 0.10 -1.96
CA GLU A 24 5.79 1.36 -2.52
C GLU A 24 7.32 1.38 -2.66
N LYS A 25 8.06 0.92 -1.64
CA LYS A 25 9.52 0.81 -1.72
C LYS A 25 9.99 -0.16 -2.80
N ILE A 26 9.28 -1.27 -3.01
CA ILE A 26 9.58 -2.23 -4.08
C ILE A 26 9.29 -1.60 -5.45
N SER A 27 8.11 -1.00 -5.61
CA SER A 27 7.72 -0.28 -6.83
C SER A 27 8.74 0.81 -7.20
N ALA A 28 9.26 1.55 -6.23
CA ALA A 28 10.26 2.59 -6.45
C ALA A 28 11.59 2.05 -7.02
N VAL A 29 12.00 0.82 -6.66
CA VAL A 29 13.20 0.17 -7.23
C VAL A 29 13.03 -0.07 -8.72
N GLU A 30 11.82 -0.35 -9.17
CA GLU A 30 11.47 -0.55 -10.58
C GLU A 30 11.12 0.77 -11.29
N GLY A 31 11.30 1.92 -10.64
CA GLY A 31 10.96 3.24 -11.19
C GLY A 31 9.45 3.51 -11.25
N LEU A 32 8.62 2.64 -10.67
CA LEU A 32 7.17 2.80 -10.62
C LEU A 32 6.80 3.81 -9.54
N LYS A 33 5.94 4.76 -9.89
CA LYS A 33 5.39 5.76 -8.98
C LYS A 33 3.87 5.77 -9.07
N LEU A 34 3.22 6.00 -7.93
CA LEU A 34 1.79 6.23 -7.91
C LEU A 34 1.44 7.52 -8.65
N SER A 35 0.36 7.50 -9.42
CA SER A 35 -0.22 8.75 -9.93
C SER A 35 -0.78 9.56 -8.76
N GLN A 36 -0.83 10.89 -8.92
CA GLN A 36 -1.36 11.80 -7.90
C GLN A 36 -2.78 11.39 -7.44
N ARG A 37 -3.64 11.00 -8.40
CA ARG A 37 -5.00 10.50 -8.14
C ARG A 37 -4.98 9.25 -7.25
N MET A 38 -4.13 8.27 -7.57
CA MET A 38 -4.03 7.05 -6.78
C MET A 38 -3.42 7.28 -5.40
N GLY A 39 -2.45 8.18 -5.29
CA GLY A 39 -1.89 8.60 -4.00
C GLY A 39 -2.95 9.19 -3.07
N PHE A 40 -3.83 10.05 -3.61
CA PHE A 40 -4.95 10.62 -2.85
C PHE A 40 -5.91 9.54 -2.35
N ILE A 41 -6.36 8.64 -3.24
CA ILE A 41 -7.29 7.55 -2.89
C ILE A 41 -6.71 6.66 -1.78
N LEU A 42 -5.42 6.30 -1.90
CA LEU A 42 -4.77 5.45 -0.90
C LEU A 42 -4.66 6.16 0.45
N LYS A 43 -4.32 7.45 0.47
CA LYS A 43 -4.27 8.27 1.69
C LYS A 43 -5.64 8.37 2.34
N GLU A 44 -6.65 8.77 1.58
CA GLU A 44 -8.03 8.92 2.06
C GLU A 44 -8.60 7.59 2.57
N SER A 45 -8.35 6.48 1.86
CA SER A 45 -8.80 5.16 2.30
C SER A 45 -8.19 4.75 3.65
N ARG A 46 -6.96 5.20 3.94
CA ARG A 46 -6.28 4.93 5.20
C ARG A 46 -6.82 5.81 6.32
N GLU A 47 -7.06 7.09 6.05
CA GLU A 47 -7.66 8.02 7.01
C GLU A 47 -9.08 7.60 7.41
N ARG A 48 -9.85 7.05 6.46
CA ARG A 48 -11.19 6.50 6.70
C ARG A 48 -11.18 5.11 7.37
N GLY A 49 -10.00 4.51 7.58
CA GLY A 49 -9.90 3.19 8.20
C GLY A 49 -10.43 2.04 7.34
N LEU A 50 -10.48 2.20 6.02
CA LEU A 50 -11.05 1.18 5.13
C LEU A 50 -10.22 -0.10 5.11
N SER A 51 -10.93 -1.22 5.05
CA SER A 51 -10.37 -2.54 4.83
C SER A 51 -9.70 -2.65 3.45
N GLY A 52 -8.92 -3.72 3.27
CA GLY A 52 -8.26 -3.98 1.99
C GLY A 52 -9.24 -4.19 0.83
N ASP A 53 -10.36 -4.85 1.09
CA ASP A 53 -11.41 -5.11 0.08
C ASP A 53 -12.13 -3.82 -0.32
N GLU A 54 -12.53 -2.99 0.65
CA GLU A 54 -13.16 -1.70 0.38
C GLU A 54 -12.22 -0.78 -0.42
N ARG A 55 -10.94 -0.76 -0.06
CA ARG A 55 -9.93 -0.03 -0.83
C ARG A 55 -9.83 -0.55 -2.27
N ARG A 56 -9.80 -1.87 -2.48
CA ARG A 56 -9.77 -2.47 -3.83
C ARG A 56 -11.02 -2.10 -4.64
N ALA A 57 -12.19 -2.12 -4.01
CA ALA A 57 -13.44 -1.72 -4.65
C ALA A 57 -13.40 -0.25 -5.09
N LEU A 58 -12.95 0.66 -4.21
CA LEU A 58 -12.80 2.09 -4.56
C LEU A 58 -11.83 2.33 -5.72
N ILE A 59 -10.71 1.62 -5.73
CA ILE A 59 -9.74 1.72 -6.84
C ILE A 59 -10.39 1.23 -8.14
N LYS A 60 -11.10 0.11 -8.11
CA LYS A 60 -11.78 -0.44 -9.28
C LYS A 60 -12.80 0.56 -9.82
N ASP A 61 -13.63 1.14 -8.96
CA ASP A 61 -14.59 2.18 -9.33
C ASP A 61 -13.94 3.40 -9.99
N GLN A 62 -12.80 3.85 -9.48
CA GLN A 62 -12.08 5.00 -10.04
C GLN A 62 -11.43 4.72 -11.41
N VAL A 63 -11.15 3.45 -11.70
CA VAL A 63 -10.65 3.01 -13.01
C VAL A 63 -11.80 2.79 -14.00
N THR A 64 -12.93 2.24 -13.56
CA THR A 64 -14.10 1.94 -14.40
C THR A 64 -14.96 3.15 -14.72
N ARG A 65 -14.97 4.20 -13.87
CA ARG A 65 -15.68 5.47 -14.12
C ARG A 65 -15.19 6.26 -15.33
N LYS A 66 -14.17 5.77 -16.05
CA LYS A 66 -13.73 6.34 -17.33
C LYS A 66 -14.61 5.76 -18.44
N LYS A 67 -15.79 6.34 -18.66
CA LYS A 67 -16.62 6.11 -19.84
C LYS A 67 -17.13 7.44 -20.37
#